data_AF-A0A7V6YZI4-F1
#
_entry.id   AF-A0A7V6YZI4-F1
#
_cell.length_a   1.000
_cell.length_b   1.000
_cell.length_c   1.000
_cell.angle_alpha   90.00
_cell.angle_beta   90.00
_cell.angle_gamma   90.00
#
_symmetry.space_group_name_H-M   'P 1'
#
loop_
_entity.id
_entity.type
_entity.pdbx_description
1 polymer ?
#
loop_
_entity_poly.entity_id
_entity_poly.type
_entity_poly.pdbx_seq_one_letter_code
_entity_poly.pdbx_strand_id
1 'polypeptide(L)'
;MIPHTAMQAAAQNDAGLVAESLKGNGDAFGKIVARYQSMVCSLAYSATGSLSYSEDLAQETFVTAWKEQRRQRQLAREGAGR
;
A
#
# COMPACT_ATOMS: atom_id res chain seq x y z
N MET A 1 -16.45 10.43 -9.60
CA MET A 1 -17.00 9.92 -8.32
C MET A 1 -17.12 8.41 -8.43
N ILE A 2 -16.23 7.65 -7.79
CA ILE A 2 -16.34 6.19 -7.76
C ILE A 2 -17.45 5.83 -6.75
N PRO A 3 -18.43 4.97 -7.10
CA PRO A 3 -19.52 4.63 -6.19
C PRO A 3 -18.98 3.90 -4.96
N HIS A 4 -19.54 4.20 -3.78
CA HIS A 4 -19.10 3.67 -2.48
C HIS A 4 -19.10 2.12 -2.45
N THR A 5 -20.03 1.49 -3.19
CA THR A 5 -20.12 0.04 -3.39
C THR A 5 -18.91 -0.54 -4.14
N ALA A 6 -18.34 0.20 -5.09
CA ALA A 6 -17.14 -0.23 -5.82
C ALA A 6 -15.88 -0.13 -4.96
N MET A 7 -15.81 0.84 -4.03
CA MET A 7 -14.73 0.88 -3.02
C MET A 7 -14.83 -0.28 -2.01
N GLN A 8 -16.02 -0.72 -1.65
CA GLN A 8 -16.19 -1.89 -0.76
C GLN A 8 -15.82 -3.21 -1.45
N ALA A 9 -16.25 -3.43 -2.70
CA ALA A 9 -15.84 -4.61 -3.47
C ALA A 9 -14.32 -4.61 -3.75
N ALA A 10 -13.73 -3.43 -3.92
CA ALA A 10 -12.29 -3.23 -3.98
C ALA A 10 -11.58 -3.66 -2.68
N ALA A 11 -12.06 -3.17 -1.52
CA ALA A 11 -11.50 -3.53 -0.22
C ALA A 11 -11.54 -5.05 0.06
N GLN A 12 -12.62 -5.73 -0.35
CA GLN A 12 -12.71 -7.19 -0.25
C GLN A 12 -11.69 -7.92 -1.13
N ASN A 13 -11.26 -7.32 -2.24
CA ASN A 13 -10.17 -7.86 -3.06
C ASN A 13 -8.78 -7.48 -2.53
N ASP A 14 -8.66 -6.36 -1.81
CA ASP A 14 -7.39 -5.86 -1.29
C ASP A 14 -6.82 -6.80 -0.23
N ALA A 15 -7.67 -7.45 0.58
CA ALA A 15 -7.22 -8.46 1.53
C ALA A 15 -6.44 -9.60 0.84
N GLY A 16 -6.87 -10.03 -0.35
CA GLY A 16 -6.16 -11.02 -1.16
C GLY A 16 -4.85 -10.49 -1.72
N LEU A 17 -4.84 -9.24 -2.23
CA LEU A 17 -3.61 -8.60 -2.72
C LEU A 17 -2.59 -8.41 -1.60
N VAL A 18 -3.03 -8.05 -0.39
CA VAL A 18 -2.18 -7.94 0.80
C VAL A 18 -1.61 -9.31 1.18
N ALA A 19 -2.44 -10.36 1.22
CA ALA A 19 -1.98 -11.71 1.53
C ALA A 19 -0.92 -12.21 0.53
N GLU A 20 -1.10 -11.95 -0.77
CA GLU A 20 -0.12 -12.30 -1.79
C GLU A 20 1.15 -11.44 -1.69
N SER A 21 1.02 -10.15 -1.40
CA SER A 21 2.18 -9.27 -1.13
C SER A 21 3.01 -9.76 0.06
N LEU A 22 2.35 -10.22 1.12
CA LEU A 22 2.99 -10.82 2.30
C LEU A 22 3.64 -12.18 2.03
N LYS A 23 3.32 -12.84 0.91
CA LYS A 23 4.08 -14.00 0.41
C LYS A 23 5.27 -13.60 -0.48
N GLY A 24 5.34 -12.33 -0.84
CA GLY A 24 6.40 -11.73 -1.65
C GLY A 24 6.04 -11.44 -3.10
N ASN A 25 4.75 -11.49 -3.44
CA ASN A 25 4.28 -11.08 -4.75
C ASN A 25 4.31 -9.55 -4.89
N GLY A 26 5.33 -9.03 -5.57
CA GLY A 26 5.48 -7.59 -5.81
C GLY A 26 4.38 -7.00 -6.70
N ASP A 27 3.85 -7.77 -7.65
CA ASP A 27 2.77 -7.30 -8.53
C ASP A 27 1.47 -7.09 -7.74
N ALA A 28 1.23 -7.92 -6.72
CA ALA A 28 0.09 -7.74 -5.81
C ALA A 28 0.19 -6.42 -5.05
N PHE A 29 1.39 -6.04 -4.57
CA PHE A 29 1.63 -4.74 -3.96
C PHE A 29 1.48 -3.59 -4.97
N GLY A 30 1.98 -3.76 -6.19
CA GLY A 30 1.83 -2.77 -7.27
C GLY A 30 0.37 -2.45 -7.57
N LYS A 31 -0.52 -3.44 -7.52
CA LYS A 31 -1.98 -3.23 -7.66
C LYS A 31 -2.58 -2.41 -6.52
N ILE A 32 -2.10 -2.61 -5.28
CA ILE A 32 -2.48 -1.78 -4.14
C ILE A 32 -2.02 -0.34 -4.38
N VAL A 33 -0.75 -0.12 -4.73
CA VAL A 33 -0.23 1.23 -5.03
C VAL A 33 -1.07 1.91 -6.11
N ALA A 34 -1.31 1.25 -7.24
CA ALA A 34 -2.08 1.83 -8.35
C ALA A 34 -3.51 2.24 -7.96
N ARG A 35 -4.15 1.49 -7.05
CA ARG A 35 -5.50 1.80 -6.55
C ARG A 35 -5.50 2.95 -5.54
N TYR A 36 -4.49 3.02 -4.67
CA TYR A 36 -4.49 3.92 -3.52
C TYR A 36 -3.69 5.21 -3.76
N GLN A 37 -2.83 5.28 -4.78
CA GLN A 37 -1.96 6.43 -5.04
C GLN A 37 -2.70 7.76 -5.15
N SER A 38 -3.81 7.83 -5.89
CA SER A 38 -4.55 9.08 -6.06
C SER A 38 -5.19 9.55 -4.76
N MET A 39 -5.67 8.61 -3.93
CA MET A 39 -6.29 8.93 -2.65
C MET A 39 -5.25 9.39 -1.63
N VAL A 40 -4.12 8.69 -1.54
CA VAL A 40 -3.02 9.06 -0.63
C VAL A 40 -2.40 10.39 -1.04
N CYS A 41 -2.20 10.62 -2.34
CA CYS A 41 -1.74 11.91 -2.86
C CYS A 41 -2.74 13.03 -2.54
N SER A 42 -4.05 12.81 -2.74
CA SER A 42 -5.07 13.80 -2.38
C SER A 42 -5.09 14.12 -0.88
N LEU A 43 -4.89 13.11 -0.03
CA LEU A 43 -4.78 13.29 1.41
C LEU A 43 -3.51 14.08 1.78
N ALA A 44 -2.36 13.73 1.22
CA ALA A 44 -1.12 14.44 1.45
C ALA A 44 -1.21 15.89 0.96
N TYR A 45 -1.84 16.13 -0.18
CA TYR A 45 -2.10 17.48 -0.70
C TYR A 45 -2.99 18.29 0.24
N SER A 46 -4.04 17.68 0.80
CA SER A 46 -4.90 18.36 1.78
C SER A 46 -4.14 18.80 3.04
N ALA A 47 -3.06 18.10 3.39
CA ALA A 47 -2.23 18.41 4.56
C ALA A 47 -1.10 19.40 4.23
N THR A 48 -0.53 19.37 3.03
CA THR A 48 0.65 20.17 2.66
C THR A 48 0.34 21.39 1.79
N GLY A 49 -0.81 21.41 1.10
CA GLY A 49 -1.16 22.42 0.10
C GLY A 49 -0.25 22.42 -1.14
N SER A 50 0.66 21.45 -1.27
CA SER A 50 1.65 21.40 -2.35
C SER A 50 1.61 20.06 -3.07
N LEU A 51 1.43 20.12 -4.40
CA LEU A 51 1.34 18.94 -5.25
C LEU A 51 2.63 18.12 -5.23
N SER A 52 3.78 18.78 -5.38
CA SER A 52 5.09 18.11 -5.37
C SER A 52 5.34 17.38 -4.04
N TYR A 53 5.12 18.06 -2.90
CA TYR A 53 5.25 17.40 -1.59
C TYR A 53 4.23 16.28 -1.40
N SER A 54 3.03 16.39 -1.95
CA SER A 54 2.02 15.35 -1.82
C SER A 54 2.36 14.07 -2.59
N GLU A 55 2.99 14.20 -3.77
CA GLU A 55 3.45 13.06 -4.56
C GLU A 55 4.63 12.37 -3.87
N ASP A 56 5.60 13.14 -3.37
CA ASP A 56 6.74 12.61 -2.63
C ASP A 56 6.28 11.85 -1.38
N LEU A 57 5.40 12.44 -0.56
CA LEU A 57 4.85 11.80 0.63
C LEU A 57 4.06 10.54 0.30
N ALA A 58 3.28 10.55 -0.79
CA ALA A 58 2.54 9.37 -1.22
C ALA A 58 3.50 8.24 -1.61
N GLN A 59 4.54 8.54 -2.39
CA GLN A 59 5.56 7.56 -2.77
C GLN A 59 6.32 7.02 -1.55
N GLU A 60 6.78 7.89 -0.64
CA GLU A 60 7.47 7.49 0.58
C GLU A 60 6.61 6.58 1.47
N THR A 61 5.30 6.86 1.54
CA THR A 61 4.35 6.03 2.28
C THR A 61 4.33 4.61 1.74
N PHE A 62 4.21 4.43 0.41
CA PHE A 62 4.18 3.10 -0.19
C PHE A 62 5.55 2.40 -0.12
N VAL A 63 6.66 3.12 -0.30
CA VAL A 63 8.01 2.57 -0.15
C VAL A 63 8.24 2.07 1.28
N THR A 64 7.81 2.85 2.27
CA THR A 64 7.90 2.47 3.69
C THR A 64 7.07 1.23 3.98
N ALA A 65 5.82 1.18 3.51
CA ALA A 65 4.97 0.01 3.65
C ALA A 65 5.58 -1.25 3.02
N TRP A 66 6.17 -1.15 1.83
CA TRP A 66 6.85 -2.27 1.17
C TRP A 66 8.07 -2.78 1.96
N LYS A 67 8.91 -1.86 2.43
CA LYS A 67 10.09 -2.20 3.24
C LYS A 67 9.71 -2.90 4.53
N GLU A 68 8.67 -2.40 5.21
CA GLU A 68 8.19 -2.97 6.47
C GLU A 68 7.61 -4.37 6.27
N GLN A 69 6.82 -4.60 5.22
CA GLN A 69 6.35 -5.94 4.86
C GLN A 69 7.50 -6.91 4.57
N ARG A 70 8.59 -6.46 3.93
CA ARG A 70 9.79 -7.30 3.74
C ARG A 70 10.47 -7.64 5.06
N ARG A 71 10.61 -6.66 5.96
CA ARG A 71 11.21 -6.85 7.29
C ARG A 71 10.42 -7.86 8.12
N GLN A 72 9.10 -7.76 8.17
CA GLN A 72 8.27 -8.71 8.91
C GLN A 72 8.39 -10.15 8.39
N ARG A 73 8.47 -10.32 7.06
CA ARG A 73 8.72 -11.64 6.46
C ARG A 73 10.07 -12.22 6.83
N GLN A 74 11.11 -11.38 6.89
CA GLN A 74 12.44 -11.80 7.31
C GLN A 74 12.43 -12.25 8.78
N LEU A 75 11.84 -11.46 9.67
CA LEU A 75 11.71 -11.81 11.09
C LEU A 75 10.90 -13.08 11.31
N ALA A 76 9.80 -13.27 10.57
CA ALA A 76 9.01 -14.50 10.66
C ALA A 76 9.82 -15.75 10.25
N ARG A 77 10.72 -15.63 9.26
CA ARG A 77 11.61 -16.72 8.85
C ARG A 77 12.68 -17.02 9.91
N GLU A 78 13.25 -15.97 10.51
CA GLU A 78 14.29 -16.08 11.53
C GLU A 78 13.73 -16.62 12.86
N GLY A 79 12.48 -16.29 13.20
CA GLY A 79 11.79 -16.80 14.38
C GLY A 79 11.28 -18.24 14.26
N ALA A 80 10.98 -18.72 13.04
CA ALA A 80 10.55 -20.10 12.81
C ALA A 80 11.69 -21.14 12.84
N GLY A 81 12.95 -20.68 12.92
CA GLY A 81 14.15 -21.52 13.02
C GLY A 81 14.67 -21.70 14.45
N ARG A 82 13.94 -21.26 15.46
CA ARG A 82 14.23 -21.46 16.90
C ARG A 82 13.11 -22.26 17.55
#